data_AF-A0A5B1B6M0-F1
#
_entry.id   AF-A0A5B1B6M0-F1
#
_cell.length_a   1.000
_cell.length_b   1.000
_cell.length_c   1.000
_cell.angle_alpha   90.00
_cell.angle_beta   90.00
_cell.angle_gamma   90.00
#
_symmetry.space_group_name_H-M   'P 1'
#
loop_
_entity.id
_entity.type
_entity.pdbx_description
1 polymer ?
#
loop_
_entity_poly.entity_id
_entity_poly.type
_entity_poly.pdbx_seq_one_letter_code
_entity_poly.pdbx_strand_id
1 'polypeptide(L)'
;MAPFDRNRWHGHSEIAKKANQNPKHKMALLFRWYFGFSNHIALMGKEENKVDFQVHTGPSLGSFNQWVKGTQLENWRNRHVHTIGVKLMTETAEILEKGYRSKI
;
A
#
# COMPACT_ATOMS: atom_id res chain seq x y z
N MET A 1 -13.10 -1.71 18.83
CA MET A 1 -12.06 -0.65 18.96
C MET A 1 -10.76 -1.33 19.39
N ALA A 2 -9.72 -1.31 18.56
CA ALA A 2 -8.45 -1.95 18.92
C ALA A 2 -7.86 -1.29 20.19
N PRO A 3 -7.24 -2.04 21.12
CA PRO A 3 -6.77 -1.49 22.38
C PRO A 3 -5.78 -0.34 22.14
N PHE A 4 -6.00 0.76 22.84
CA PHE A 4 -5.09 1.91 22.86
C PHE A 4 -3.77 1.50 23.54
N ASP A 5 -2.77 1.11 22.74
CA ASP A 5 -1.43 0.78 23.22
C ASP A 5 -0.67 2.07 23.60
N ARG A 6 -0.71 2.37 24.90
CA ARG A 6 -0.08 3.55 25.51
C ARG A 6 1.45 3.59 25.36
N ASN A 7 2.10 2.46 25.08
CA ASN A 7 3.56 2.35 25.08
C ASN A 7 4.19 2.72 23.72
N ARG A 8 3.39 2.93 22.67
CA ARG A 8 3.91 3.25 21.33
C ARG A 8 4.23 4.74 21.11
N TRP A 9 3.94 5.60 22.09
CA TRP A 9 3.97 7.06 21.94
C TRP A 9 4.78 7.72 23.08
N HIS A 10 6.07 7.39 23.20
CA HIS A 10 6.96 8.05 24.16
C HIS A 10 7.39 9.44 23.66
N GLY A 11 6.50 10.43 23.76
CA GLY A 11 6.76 11.85 23.41
C GLY A 11 5.65 12.82 23.82
N HIS A 12 4.74 12.41 24.71
CA HIS A 12 3.42 13.02 24.88
C HIS A 12 3.37 14.41 25.52
N SER A 13 4.28 14.79 26.41
CA SER A 13 4.08 16.00 27.23
C SER A 13 4.14 17.29 26.39
N GLU A 14 5.15 17.43 25.54
CA GLU A 14 5.32 18.63 24.71
C GLU A 14 4.33 18.69 23.54
N ILE A 15 3.99 17.53 22.95
CA ILE A 15 2.96 17.44 21.90
C ILE A 15 1.58 17.81 22.49
N ALA A 16 1.25 17.34 23.69
CA ALA A 16 -0.01 17.66 24.37
C ALA A 16 -0.07 19.15 24.75
N LYS A 17 1.01 19.72 25.29
CA LYS A 17 1.09 21.16 25.57
C LYS A 17 0.85 21.99 24.30
N LYS A 18 1.53 21.66 23.21
CA LYS A 18 1.36 22.35 21.92
C LYS A 18 -0.04 22.18 21.33
N ALA A 19 -0.66 21.02 21.50
CA ALA A 19 -2.03 20.78 21.07
C ALA A 19 -3.06 21.59 21.87
N ASN A 20 -2.84 21.75 23.18
CA ASN A 20 -3.71 22.59 24.02
C ASN A 20 -3.60 24.08 23.67
N GLN A 21 -2.42 24.53 23.24
CA GLN A 21 -2.18 25.93 22.87
C GLN A 21 -2.61 26.25 21.42
N ASN A 22 -2.69 25.25 20.53
CA ASN A 22 -3.00 25.46 19.12
C ASN A 22 -4.08 24.48 18.64
N PRO A 23 -5.34 24.93 18.49
CA PRO A 23 -6.45 24.10 18.03
C PRO A 23 -6.22 23.45 16.65
N LYS A 24 -5.51 24.13 15.73
CA LYS A 24 -5.16 23.56 14.41
C LYS A 24 -4.17 22.41 14.55
N HIS A 25 -3.20 22.54 15.45
CA HIS A 25 -2.25 21.47 15.74
C HIS A 25 -2.95 20.25 16.36
N LYS A 26 -3.87 20.48 17.30
CA LYS A 26 -4.69 19.41 17.90
C LYS A 26 -5.50 18.65 16.84
N MET A 27 -6.15 19.37 15.93
CA MET A 27 -6.91 18.74 14.84
C MET A 27 -6.00 17.91 13.91
N ALA A 28 -4.83 18.44 13.53
CA ALA A 28 -3.88 17.71 12.71
C ALA A 28 -3.40 16.39 13.36
N LEU A 29 -3.25 16.35 14.70
CA LEU A 29 -2.89 15.13 15.41
C LEU A 29 -3.98 14.05 15.31
N LEU A 30 -5.26 14.43 15.37
CA LEU A 30 -6.37 13.50 15.19
C LEU A 30 -6.37 12.90 13.77
N PHE A 31 -6.15 13.73 12.74
CA PHE A 31 -6.04 13.24 11.36
C PHE A 31 -4.82 12.32 11.17
N ARG A 32 -3.67 12.65 11.76
CA ARG A 32 -2.48 11.79 11.73
C ARG A 32 -2.71 10.45 12.42
N TRP A 33 -3.43 10.45 13.54
CA TRP A 33 -3.83 9.22 14.21
C TRP A 33 -4.66 8.34 13.29
N TYR A 34 -5.61 8.92 12.55
CA TYR A 34 -6.45 8.18 11.61
C TYR A 34 -5.62 7.49 10.52
N PHE A 35 -4.64 8.16 9.91
CA PHE A 35 -3.71 7.53 8.95
C PHE A 35 -2.88 6.38 9.58
N GLY A 36 -2.46 6.52 10.83
CA GLY A 36 -1.77 5.45 11.54
C GLY A 36 -2.69 4.25 11.81
N PHE A 37 -3.93 4.52 12.21
CA PHE A 37 -4.96 3.53 12.48
C PHE A 37 -5.36 2.76 11.22
N SER A 38 -5.73 3.46 10.14
CA SER A 38 -6.16 2.90 8.84
C SER A 38 -5.10 1.97 8.23
N ASN A 39 -3.83 2.34 8.32
CA ASN A 39 -2.71 1.51 7.87
C ASN A 39 -2.53 0.28 8.78
N HIS A 40 -2.63 0.45 10.11
CA HIS A 40 -2.49 -0.65 11.05
C HIS A 40 -3.57 -1.73 10.88
N ILE A 41 -4.83 -1.35 10.74
CA ILE A 41 -5.92 -2.30 10.55
C ILE A 41 -5.83 -3.05 9.21
N ALA A 42 -5.31 -2.41 8.17
CA ALA A 42 -5.08 -3.04 6.86
C ALA A 42 -4.01 -4.14 6.97
N LEU A 43 -2.90 -3.87 7.68
CA LEU A 43 -1.84 -4.87 7.92
C LEU A 43 -2.32 -6.05 8.77
N MET A 44 -3.21 -5.81 9.73
CA MET A 44 -3.75 -6.87 10.60
C MET A 44 -4.86 -7.69 9.93
N GLY A 45 -5.36 -7.28 8.75
CA GLY A 45 -6.43 -7.99 8.05
C GLY A 45 -7.76 -8.00 8.80
N LYS A 46 -8.05 -6.96 9.60
CA LYS A 46 -9.30 -6.86 10.38
C LYS A 46 -10.49 -6.57 9.47
N GLU A 47 -11.14 -7.63 8.99
CA GLU A 47 -12.18 -7.54 7.98
C GLU A 47 -13.39 -6.68 8.38
N GLU A 48 -13.67 -6.61 9.68
CA GLU A 48 -14.70 -5.75 10.29
C GLU A 48 -14.56 -4.26 9.95
N ASN A 49 -13.36 -3.77 9.61
CA ASN A 49 -13.08 -2.36 9.30
C ASN A 49 -12.50 -2.18 7.89
N LYS A 50 -12.87 -3.03 6.92
CA LYS A 50 -12.34 -2.99 5.53
C LYS A 50 -12.45 -1.63 4.85
N VAL A 51 -13.50 -0.86 5.15
CA VAL A 51 -13.76 0.45 4.54
C VAL A 51 -12.70 1.51 4.91
N ASP A 52 -12.01 1.31 6.02
CA ASP A 52 -11.00 2.24 6.53
C ASP A 52 -9.57 1.83 6.12
N PHE A 53 -9.41 0.80 5.30
CA PHE A 53 -8.08 0.31 4.94
C PHE A 53 -7.32 1.31 4.08
N GLN A 54 -6.16 1.73 4.56
CA GLN A 54 -5.22 2.50 3.76
C GLN A 54 -4.24 1.54 3.07
N VAL A 55 -4.56 1.14 1.83
CA VAL A 55 -3.68 0.34 0.97
C VAL A 55 -3.02 1.24 -0.06
N HIS A 56 -1.71 1.43 0.06
CA HIS A 56 -0.94 2.21 -0.91
C HIS A 56 -0.77 1.41 -2.19
N THR A 57 -1.29 1.93 -3.30
CA THR A 57 -1.22 1.28 -4.62
C THR A 57 -1.26 2.32 -5.73
N GLY A 58 -1.01 1.86 -6.96
CA GLY A 58 -1.00 2.70 -8.16
C GLY A 58 -1.52 1.96 -9.39
N PRO A 59 -1.64 2.67 -10.53
CA PRO A 59 -2.20 2.11 -11.77
C PRO A 59 -1.41 0.91 -12.29
N SER A 60 -0.10 0.82 -11.99
CA SER A 60 0.77 -0.29 -12.39
C SER A 60 0.25 -1.65 -11.94
N LEU A 61 -0.34 -1.75 -10.74
CA LEU A 61 -0.94 -2.99 -10.26
C LEU A 61 -2.18 -3.38 -11.09
N GLY A 62 -2.96 -2.38 -11.51
CA GLY A 62 -4.11 -2.57 -12.40
C GLY A 62 -3.68 -3.06 -13.79
N SER A 63 -2.67 -2.43 -14.39
CA SER A 63 -2.09 -2.87 -15.67
C SER A 63 -1.51 -4.29 -15.56
N PHE A 64 -0.80 -4.60 -14.48
CA PHE A 64 -0.30 -5.94 -14.21
C PHE A 64 -1.45 -6.95 -14.11
N ASN A 65 -2.52 -6.65 -13.37
CA ASN A 65 -3.68 -7.53 -13.22
C ASN A 65 -4.36 -7.84 -14.57
N GLN A 66 -4.43 -6.87 -15.48
CA GLN A 66 -4.97 -7.11 -16.83
C GLN A 66 -4.02 -7.99 -17.67
N TRP A 67 -2.71 -7.74 -17.61
CA TRP A 67 -1.70 -8.53 -18.31
C TRP A 67 -1.72 -10.00 -17.90
N VAL A 68 -1.94 -10.30 -16.61
CA VAL A 68 -1.94 -11.69 -16.09
C VAL A 68 -3.32 -12.34 -16.00
N LYS A 69 -4.38 -11.67 -16.45
CA LYS A 69 -5.76 -12.19 -16.40
C LYS A 69 -5.89 -13.48 -17.22
N GLY A 70 -6.56 -14.49 -16.68
CA GLY A 70 -6.72 -15.82 -17.29
C GLY A 70 -5.48 -16.72 -17.17
N THR A 71 -4.38 -16.24 -16.57
CA THR A 71 -3.16 -17.03 -16.34
C THR A 71 -3.09 -17.56 -14.90
N GLN A 72 -2.13 -18.44 -14.62
CA GLN A 72 -1.88 -18.90 -13.25
C GLN A 72 -1.52 -17.76 -12.28
N LEU A 73 -1.01 -16.63 -12.78
CA LEU A 73 -0.66 -15.45 -11.99
C LEU A 73 -1.87 -14.57 -11.66
N GLU A 74 -3.08 -14.90 -12.14
CA GLU A 74 -4.30 -14.17 -11.76
C GLU A 74 -4.51 -14.21 -10.24
N ASN A 75 -4.35 -15.39 -9.62
CA ASN A 75 -4.42 -15.54 -8.17
C ASN A 75 -3.12 -15.01 -7.51
N TRP A 76 -3.27 -14.08 -6.56
CA TRP A 76 -2.13 -13.48 -5.86
C TRP A 76 -1.26 -14.50 -5.09
N ARG A 77 -1.81 -15.65 -4.70
CA ARG A 77 -1.06 -16.71 -4.02
C ARG A 77 0.01 -17.36 -4.89
N ASN A 78 -0.13 -17.26 -6.21
CA ASN A 78 0.84 -17.76 -7.18
C ASN A 78 1.85 -16.67 -7.60
N ARG A 79 1.73 -15.46 -7.05
CA ARG A 79 2.56 -14.29 -7.40
C ARG A 79 3.82 -14.25 -6.54
N HIS A 80 4.84 -14.97 -6.97
CA HIS A 80 6.18 -14.85 -6.39
C HIS A 80 6.92 -13.65 -6.98
N VAL A 81 7.49 -12.81 -6.11
CA VAL A 81 8.14 -11.54 -6.51
C VAL A 81 9.25 -11.75 -7.53
N HIS A 82 10.08 -12.78 -7.37
CA HIS A 82 11.16 -13.09 -8.31
C HIS A 82 10.63 -13.57 -9.66
N THR A 83 9.61 -14.43 -9.66
CA THR A 83 9.01 -14.98 -10.89
C THR A 83 8.37 -13.87 -11.72
N ILE A 84 7.67 -12.94 -11.07
CA ILE A 84 7.09 -11.77 -11.75
C ILE A 84 8.20 -10.89 -12.33
N GLY A 85 9.27 -10.64 -11.57
CA GLY A 85 10.41 -9.84 -12.05
C GLY A 85 11.05 -10.43 -13.29
N VAL A 86 11.34 -11.74 -13.30
CA VAL A 86 11.91 -12.43 -14.47
C VAL A 86 10.95 -12.36 -15.66
N LYS A 87 9.67 -12.70 -15.46
CA LYS A 87 8.66 -12.65 -16.53
C LYS A 87 8.54 -11.25 -17.15
N LEU A 88 8.53 -10.21 -16.31
CA LEU A 88 8.47 -8.83 -16.77
C LEU A 88 9.68 -8.48 -17.65
N MET A 89 10.89 -8.84 -17.23
CA MET A 89 12.11 -8.56 -17.99
C MET A 89 12.17 -9.34 -19.30
N THR A 90 11.85 -10.64 -19.28
CA THR A 90 11.87 -11.50 -20.47
C THR A 90 10.86 -11.03 -21.52
N GLU A 91 9.60 -10.81 -21.14
CA GLU A 91 8.58 -10.36 -22.10
C GLU A 91 8.84 -8.93 -22.59
N THR A 92 9.41 -8.07 -21.76
CA THR A 92 9.83 -6.74 -22.21
C THR A 92 10.89 -6.84 -23.30
N ALA A 93 11.88 -7.72 -23.15
CA ALA A 93 12.90 -7.95 -24.17
C ALA A 93 12.27 -8.46 -25.48
N GLU A 94 11.37 -9.44 -25.41
CA GLU A 94 10.66 -9.98 -26.57
C GLU A 94 9.84 -8.91 -27.32
N ILE A 95 9.12 -8.05 -26.58
CA ILE A 95 8.34 -6.95 -27.15
C ILE A 95 9.26 -5.95 -27.86
N LEU A 96 10.38 -5.58 -27.23
CA LEU A 96 11.35 -4.66 -27.81
C LEU A 96 11.98 -5.25 -29.07
N GLU A 97 12.44 -6.50 -29.04
CA GLU A 97 13.02 -7.18 -30.20
C GLU A 97 12.03 -7.28 -31.36
N LYS A 98 10.77 -7.64 -31.09
CA LYS A 98 9.71 -7.66 -32.11
C LYS A 98 9.48 -6.27 -32.69
N GLY A 99 9.48 -5.25 -31.85
CA GLY A 99 9.38 -3.84 -32.26
C GLY A 99 10.53 -3.42 -33.17
N TYR A 100 11.77 -3.77 -32.83
CA TYR A 100 12.95 -3.48 -33.66
C TYR A 100 12.90 -4.22 -34.99
N ARG A 101 12.59 -5.52 -35.00
CA ARG A 101 12.50 -6.33 -36.22
C ARG A 101 11.40 -5.87 -37.17
N SER A 102 10.28 -5.35 -36.64
CA SER A 102 9.18 -4.82 -37.46
C SER A 102 9.47 -3.49 -38.15
N LYS A 103 10.56 -2.80 -37.76
CA LYS A 103 10.99 -1.52 -38.32
C LYS A 103 12.07 -1.65 -39.39
N ILE A 104 12.58 -2.86 -39.62
CA ILE A 104 13.55 -3.22 -40.68
C ILE A 104 12.77 -3.95 -41.77
#